data_AF-G5DZ63-F1
#
_entry.id   AF-G5DZ63-F1
#
_cell.length_a   1.000
_cell.length_b   1.000
_cell.length_c   1.000
_cell.angle_alpha   90.00
_cell.angle_beta   90.00
_cell.angle_gamma   90.00
#
_symmetry.space_group_name_H-M   'P 1'
#
loop_
_entity.id
_entity.type
_entity.pdbx_description
1 polymer ?
#
loop_
_entity_poly.entity_id
_entity_poly.type
_entity_poly.pdbx_seq_one_letter_code
_entity_poly.pdbx_strand_id
1 'polypeptide(L)'
;FIHMKAVAGIKMSYLVQQAIISNPKTIVRGFRQDESSSALCSHLYSMIRGNRQHRRAFLIALLNLFDDAVKTEVNMLLYIADNLACFPYQTQEEPLFIMHHIDITLSVSGSNLLQSFREAMVSESDSDDEDNVEHVLSCLPDNASPLVEFANASQGILLLLMLKQHLKNLCGFSDSKIQKYSPSESAKVYDKTINRKTGVHFHPKQTLEFLKRDMVQINHDLKRTIAKQYLDFKLLMEHLDPDEEEEEGDVQDVIAIFSVQWMAGSYSGTWVEAKRRDGRKTVPWVDTIKESDIIYKKIALTSANKLTNKISQTLRSLYAAKDGTSS
;
A
#
# COMPACT_ATOMS: atom_id res chain seq x y z
N PHE A 1 -32.44 -6.91 8.35
CA PHE A 1 -31.67 -7.45 9.49
C PHE A 1 -30.17 -7.50 9.25
N ILE A 2 -29.66 -8.29 8.28
CA ILE A 2 -28.20 -8.46 8.06
C ILE A 2 -27.47 -7.12 7.83
N HIS A 3 -27.98 -6.24 6.95
CA HIS A 3 -27.31 -4.97 6.63
C HIS A 3 -27.12 -4.06 7.86
N MET A 4 -28.03 -4.07 8.83
CA MET A 4 -27.95 -3.22 10.03
C MET A 4 -26.84 -3.64 11.01
N LYS A 5 -26.35 -4.88 10.90
CA LYS A 5 -25.37 -5.46 11.81
C LYS A 5 -24.10 -5.91 11.10
N ALA A 6 -23.97 -5.65 9.80
CA ALA A 6 -22.88 -6.18 8.99
C ALA A 6 -21.49 -5.68 9.45
N VAL A 7 -21.36 -4.38 9.74
CA VAL A 7 -20.10 -3.80 10.24
C VAL A 7 -19.74 -4.38 11.62
N ALA A 8 -20.71 -4.46 12.53
CA ALA A 8 -20.51 -5.09 13.83
C ALA A 8 -20.08 -6.57 13.69
N GLY A 9 -20.67 -7.29 12.74
CA GLY A 9 -20.29 -8.66 12.41
C GLY A 9 -18.82 -8.78 11.97
N ILE A 10 -18.32 -7.86 11.15
CA ILE A 10 -16.91 -7.83 10.76
C ILE A 10 -15.99 -7.50 11.94
N LYS A 11 -16.36 -6.54 12.80
CA LYS A 11 -15.58 -6.23 14.01
C LYS A 11 -15.52 -7.44 14.95
N MET A 12 -16.63 -8.15 15.15
CA MET A 12 -16.64 -9.39 15.93
C MET A 12 -15.82 -10.50 15.27
N SER A 13 -15.84 -10.59 13.94
CA SER A 13 -14.98 -11.53 13.20
C SER A 13 -13.50 -11.28 13.48
N TYR A 14 -13.05 -10.01 13.48
CA TYR A 14 -11.69 -9.64 13.90
C TYR A 14 -11.36 -10.11 15.33
N LEU A 15 -12.25 -9.85 16.30
CA LEU A 15 -12.04 -10.28 17.69
C LEU A 15 -11.94 -11.80 17.82
N VAL A 16 -12.76 -12.55 17.07
CA VAL A 16 -12.68 -14.01 17.04
C VAL A 16 -11.33 -14.48 16.47
N GLN A 17 -10.85 -13.87 15.38
CA GLN A 17 -9.53 -14.21 14.85
C GLN A 17 -8.43 -13.93 15.87
N GLN A 18 -8.48 -12.78 16.55
CA GLN A 18 -7.53 -12.43 17.60
C GLN A 18 -7.55 -13.42 18.77
N ALA A 19 -8.74 -13.90 19.17
CA ALA A 19 -8.88 -14.89 20.24
C ALA A 19 -8.37 -16.29 19.87
N ILE A 20 -8.44 -16.67 18.59
CA ILE A 20 -7.96 -17.97 18.09
C ILE A 20 -6.43 -17.98 17.95
N ILE A 21 -5.84 -16.85 17.54
CA ILE A 21 -4.40 -16.75 17.33
C ILE A 21 -3.68 -16.78 18.69
N SER A 22 -3.00 -17.89 18.98
CA SER A 22 -2.33 -18.11 20.27
C SER A 22 -1.02 -17.31 20.44
N ASN A 23 -0.47 -16.76 19.35
CA ASN A 23 0.76 -15.97 19.39
C ASN A 23 0.43 -14.46 19.34
N PRO A 24 0.69 -13.70 20.42
CA PRO A 24 0.37 -12.27 20.47
C PRO A 24 1.18 -11.43 19.47
N LYS A 25 2.26 -11.96 18.90
CA LYS A 25 3.06 -11.27 17.87
C LYS A 25 2.54 -11.47 16.45
N THR A 26 1.54 -12.32 16.25
CA THR A 26 0.99 -12.60 14.92
C THR A 26 -0.06 -11.55 14.57
N ILE A 27 0.20 -10.83 13.47
CA ILE A 27 -0.75 -9.85 12.94
C ILE A 27 -1.95 -10.58 12.33
N VAL A 28 -3.16 -10.24 12.81
CA VAL A 28 -4.43 -10.76 12.29
C VAL A 28 -4.66 -10.21 10.87
N ARG A 29 -4.96 -11.08 9.90
CA ARG A 29 -5.23 -10.71 8.50
C ARG A 29 -6.67 -10.99 8.11
N GLY A 30 -7.24 -10.18 7.21
CA GLY A 30 -8.64 -10.24 6.77
C GLY A 30 -8.95 -11.19 5.63
N PHE A 31 -7.99 -12.02 5.22
CA PHE A 31 -8.13 -12.99 4.13
C PHE A 31 -7.51 -14.34 4.50
N ARG A 32 -7.88 -15.39 3.77
CA ARG A 32 -7.31 -16.73 3.92
C ARG A 32 -5.89 -16.75 3.37
N GLN A 33 -4.96 -17.28 4.14
CA GLN A 33 -3.55 -17.44 3.72
C GLN A 33 -3.31 -18.71 2.86
N ASP A 34 -4.38 -19.24 2.26
CA ASP A 34 -4.30 -20.35 1.31
C ASP A 34 -4.15 -19.83 -0.14
N GLU A 35 -4.09 -20.74 -1.12
CA GLU A 35 -3.97 -20.40 -2.54
C GLU A 35 -5.12 -19.50 -3.05
N SER A 36 -6.27 -19.48 -2.36
CA SER A 36 -7.45 -18.71 -2.81
C SER A 36 -7.34 -17.22 -2.49
N SER A 37 -6.54 -16.82 -1.49
CA SER A 37 -6.45 -15.44 -0.99
C SER A 37 -7.82 -14.77 -0.79
N SER A 38 -8.85 -15.53 -0.41
CA SER A 38 -10.23 -15.06 -0.31
C SER A 38 -10.50 -14.30 0.99
N ALA A 39 -11.35 -13.28 0.96
CA ALA A 39 -11.73 -12.52 2.16
C ALA A 39 -12.38 -13.44 3.21
N LEU A 40 -12.02 -13.28 4.49
CA LEU A 40 -12.64 -14.03 5.58
C LEU A 40 -14.14 -13.73 5.70
N CYS A 41 -14.55 -12.49 5.40
CA CYS A 41 -15.94 -12.07 5.39
C CYS A 41 -16.57 -12.08 3.98
N SER A 42 -16.03 -12.86 3.04
CA SER A 42 -16.53 -12.97 1.65
C SER A 42 -18.00 -13.40 1.55
N HIS A 43 -18.43 -14.33 2.40
CA HIS A 43 -19.83 -14.79 2.43
C HIS A 43 -20.79 -13.67 2.88
N LEU A 44 -20.40 -12.91 3.91
CA LEU A 44 -21.17 -11.75 4.37
C LEU A 44 -21.32 -10.71 3.25
N TYR A 45 -20.24 -10.40 2.54
CA TYR A 45 -20.31 -9.50 1.39
C TYR A 45 -21.27 -10.01 0.32
N SER A 46 -21.18 -11.30 -0.03
CA SER A 46 -22.03 -11.93 -1.04
C SER A 46 -23.53 -11.83 -0.70
N MET A 47 -23.89 -11.92 0.58
CA MET A 47 -25.28 -11.77 1.04
C MET A 47 -25.81 -10.33 0.89
N ILE A 48 -24.95 -9.31 1.03
CA ILE A 48 -25.34 -7.89 0.97
C ILE A 48 -25.25 -7.35 -0.46
N ARG A 49 -24.34 -7.91 -1.28
CA ARG A 49 -23.97 -7.41 -2.61
C ARG A 49 -25.14 -7.21 -3.56
N GLY A 50 -26.17 -8.07 -3.50
CA GLY A 50 -27.28 -8.07 -4.44
C GLY A 50 -28.14 -6.79 -4.41
N ASN A 51 -28.21 -6.09 -3.28
CA ASN A 51 -28.94 -4.83 -3.18
C ASN A 51 -27.94 -3.66 -3.21
N ARG A 52 -27.99 -2.84 -4.26
CA ARG A 52 -27.07 -1.71 -4.47
C ARG A 52 -27.04 -0.72 -3.31
N GLN A 53 -28.20 -0.37 -2.74
CA GLN A 53 -28.27 0.57 -1.61
C GLN A 53 -27.61 -0.01 -0.36
N HIS A 54 -27.95 -1.25 0.00
CA HIS A 54 -27.33 -1.92 1.15
C HIS A 54 -25.82 -2.14 0.94
N ARG A 55 -25.40 -2.51 -0.27
CA ARG A 55 -23.99 -2.67 -0.63
C ARG A 55 -23.21 -1.37 -0.47
N ARG A 56 -23.71 -0.26 -1.02
CA ARG A 56 -23.07 1.06 -0.90
C ARG A 56 -23.01 1.52 0.54
N ALA A 57 -24.12 1.43 1.28
CA ALA A 57 -24.16 1.78 2.70
C ALA A 57 -23.17 0.95 3.52
N PHE A 58 -23.04 -0.34 3.22
CA PHE A 58 -22.08 -1.21 3.88
C PHE A 58 -20.63 -0.85 3.56
N LEU A 59 -20.29 -0.59 2.29
CA LEU A 59 -18.95 -0.18 1.88
C LEU A 59 -18.56 1.17 2.48
N ILE A 60 -19.46 2.16 2.47
CA ILE A 60 -19.27 3.46 3.16
C ILE A 60 -19.01 3.22 4.64
N ALA A 61 -19.81 2.40 5.31
CA ALA A 61 -19.65 2.17 6.74
C ALA A 61 -18.34 1.44 7.11
N LEU A 62 -17.73 0.69 6.17
CA LEU A 62 -16.38 0.14 6.35
C LEU A 62 -15.29 1.19 6.11
N LEU A 63 -15.43 2.03 5.08
CA LEU A 63 -14.49 3.10 4.77
C LEU A 63 -14.48 4.19 5.86
N ASN A 64 -15.63 4.50 6.46
CA ASN A 64 -15.73 5.43 7.58
C ASN A 64 -14.96 4.97 8.83
N LEU A 65 -14.55 3.69 8.93
CA LEU A 65 -13.69 3.26 10.03
C LEU A 65 -12.28 3.84 9.94
N PHE A 66 -11.84 4.23 8.74
CA PHE A 66 -10.54 4.86 8.46
C PHE A 66 -10.53 6.37 8.70
N ASP A 67 -11.68 6.96 8.97
CA ASP A 67 -11.77 8.36 9.39
C ASP A 67 -11.08 8.52 10.75
N ASP A 68 -10.19 9.52 10.86
CA ASP A 68 -9.41 9.80 12.06
C ASP A 68 -10.30 10.05 13.29
N ALA A 69 -11.48 10.64 13.09
CA ALA A 69 -12.44 10.92 14.17
C ALA A 69 -12.93 9.64 14.89
N VAL A 70 -12.85 8.47 14.23
CA VAL A 70 -13.31 7.20 14.80
C VAL A 70 -12.25 6.53 15.69
N LYS A 71 -10.98 6.91 15.57
CA LYS A 71 -9.85 6.36 16.33
C LYS A 71 -9.77 4.82 16.32
N THR A 72 -10.06 4.20 15.18
CA THR A 72 -9.95 2.74 15.02
C THR A 72 -8.50 2.30 15.05
N GLU A 73 -8.18 1.24 15.80
CA GLU A 73 -6.81 0.70 15.85
C GLU A 73 -6.31 0.20 14.49
N VAL A 74 -5.03 0.42 14.20
CA VAL A 74 -4.38 0.06 12.92
C VAL A 74 -4.51 -1.44 12.59
N ASN A 75 -4.48 -2.32 13.60
CA ASN A 75 -4.70 -3.76 13.40
C ASN A 75 -6.09 -4.07 12.84
N MET A 76 -7.12 -3.39 13.33
CA MET A 76 -8.48 -3.53 12.82
C MET A 76 -8.60 -2.93 11.42
N LEU A 77 -8.01 -1.76 11.17
CA LEU A 77 -7.99 -1.13 9.85
C LEU A 77 -7.35 -2.04 8.79
N LEU A 78 -6.21 -2.67 9.13
CA LEU A 78 -5.57 -3.67 8.26
C LEU A 78 -6.51 -4.84 7.95
N TYR A 79 -7.22 -5.37 8.95
CA TYR A 79 -8.20 -6.45 8.76
C TYR A 79 -9.35 -6.04 7.84
N ILE A 80 -9.83 -4.81 7.94
CA ILE A 80 -10.87 -4.26 7.05
C ILE A 80 -10.32 -4.09 5.63
N ALA A 81 -9.12 -3.50 5.47
CA ALA A 81 -8.47 -3.30 4.18
C ALA A 81 -8.24 -4.62 3.44
N ASP A 82 -7.77 -5.65 4.14
CA ASP A 82 -7.61 -7.00 3.61
C ASP A 82 -8.94 -7.57 3.08
N ASN A 83 -10.04 -7.41 3.85
CA ASN A 83 -11.36 -7.86 3.39
C ASN A 83 -11.83 -7.09 2.14
N LEU A 84 -11.65 -5.76 2.12
CA LEU A 84 -11.98 -4.92 0.96
C LEU A 84 -11.15 -5.31 -0.26
N ALA A 85 -9.86 -5.61 -0.12
CA ALA A 85 -9.03 -6.07 -1.23
C ALA A 85 -9.50 -7.42 -1.80
N CYS A 86 -9.94 -8.33 -0.91
CA CYS A 86 -10.23 -9.71 -1.26
C CYS A 86 -11.72 -10.01 -1.51
N PHE A 87 -12.63 -9.02 -1.39
CA PHE A 87 -14.05 -9.27 -1.65
C PHE A 87 -14.32 -9.78 -3.08
N PRO A 88 -15.33 -10.64 -3.26
CA PRO A 88 -15.68 -11.21 -4.56
C PRO A 88 -16.55 -10.23 -5.36
N TYR A 89 -15.94 -9.16 -5.89
CA TYR A 89 -16.63 -8.20 -6.75
C TYR A 89 -17.17 -8.88 -8.02
N GLN A 90 -18.38 -8.51 -8.44
CA GLN A 90 -19.01 -9.05 -9.66
C GLN A 90 -18.96 -8.07 -10.81
N THR A 91 -19.17 -6.79 -10.51
CA THR A 91 -19.26 -5.70 -11.48
C THR A 91 -18.13 -4.70 -11.28
N GLN A 92 -17.83 -3.93 -12.31
CA GLN A 92 -16.83 -2.85 -12.22
C GLN A 92 -17.27 -1.73 -11.27
N GLU A 93 -18.58 -1.54 -11.09
CA GLU A 93 -19.14 -0.50 -10.21
C GLU A 93 -18.63 -0.60 -8.77
N GLU A 94 -18.47 -1.81 -8.24
CA GLU A 94 -18.12 -2.05 -6.84
C GLU A 94 -16.73 -1.49 -6.45
N PRO A 95 -15.62 -1.88 -7.11
CA PRO A 95 -14.31 -1.31 -6.82
C PRO A 95 -14.18 0.15 -7.24
N LEU A 96 -14.85 0.60 -8.32
CA LEU A 96 -14.85 2.03 -8.69
C LEU A 96 -15.51 2.88 -7.60
N PHE A 97 -16.63 2.41 -7.02
CA PHE A 97 -17.29 3.06 -5.89
C PHE A 97 -16.37 3.18 -4.68
N ILE A 98 -15.62 2.11 -4.36
CA ILE A 98 -14.66 2.11 -3.25
C ILE A 98 -13.53 3.10 -3.52
N MET A 99 -12.91 3.07 -4.70
CA MET A 99 -11.81 3.97 -5.04
C MET A 99 -12.24 5.44 -5.00
N HIS A 100 -13.44 5.76 -5.50
CA HIS A 100 -14.00 7.10 -5.40
C HIS A 100 -14.21 7.57 -3.96
N HIS A 101 -14.75 6.71 -3.09
CA HIS A 101 -14.93 7.08 -1.68
C HIS A 101 -13.59 7.15 -0.94
N ILE A 102 -12.60 6.34 -1.32
CA ILE A 102 -11.23 6.50 -0.83
C ILE A 102 -10.73 7.91 -1.16
N ASP A 103 -10.89 8.40 -2.38
CA ASP A 103 -10.43 9.75 -2.77
C ASP A 103 -11.07 10.86 -1.93
N ILE A 104 -12.38 10.75 -1.67
CA ILE A 104 -13.10 11.68 -0.77
C ILE A 104 -12.54 11.59 0.65
N THR A 105 -12.39 10.38 1.19
CA THR A 105 -11.86 10.17 2.55
C THR A 105 -10.42 10.66 2.67
N LEU A 106 -9.57 10.44 1.66
CA LEU A 106 -8.18 10.90 1.66
C LEU A 106 -8.10 12.42 1.72
N SER A 107 -8.86 13.11 0.86
CA SER A 107 -8.88 14.59 0.82
C SER A 107 -9.32 15.20 2.16
N VAL A 108 -10.39 14.67 2.77
CA VAL A 108 -10.91 15.21 4.03
C VAL A 108 -10.04 14.80 5.22
N SER A 109 -9.76 13.50 5.39
CA SER A 109 -9.07 12.99 6.57
C SER A 109 -7.57 13.32 6.56
N GLY A 110 -6.92 13.37 5.39
CA GLY A 110 -5.50 13.70 5.28
C GLY A 110 -5.21 15.15 5.66
N SER A 111 -6.00 16.10 5.16
CA SER A 111 -5.84 17.52 5.51
C SER A 111 -6.17 17.79 6.98
N ASN A 112 -7.24 17.17 7.51
CA ASN A 112 -7.58 17.27 8.93
C ASN A 112 -6.47 16.71 9.83
N LEU A 113 -5.82 15.61 9.42
CA LEU A 113 -4.71 15.01 10.17
C LEU A 113 -3.48 15.92 10.20
N LEU A 114 -3.10 16.51 9.06
CA LEU A 114 -2.01 17.48 8.98
C LEU A 114 -2.27 18.69 9.88
N GLN A 115 -3.49 19.24 9.79
CA GLN A 115 -3.90 20.37 10.61
C GLN A 115 -3.86 20.04 12.10
N SER A 116 -4.48 18.92 12.50
CA SER A 116 -4.55 18.50 13.91
C SER A 116 -3.16 18.25 14.50
N PHE A 117 -2.23 17.72 13.70
CA PHE A 117 -0.86 17.52 14.13
C PHE A 117 -0.07 18.83 14.23
N ARG A 118 -0.28 19.77 13.30
CA ARG A 118 0.31 21.12 13.36
C ARG A 118 -0.16 21.88 14.60
N GLU A 119 -1.44 21.84 14.92
CA GLU A 119 -2.02 22.48 16.12
C GLU A 119 -1.47 21.89 17.44
N ALA A 120 -0.97 20.65 17.41
CA ALA A 120 -0.33 20.03 18.56
C ALA A 120 1.16 20.43 18.74
N MET A 121 1.78 21.09 17.75
CA MET A 121 3.16 21.55 17.83
C MET A 121 3.31 22.81 18.68
N VAL A 122 4.49 22.98 19.30
CA VAL A 122 4.73 24.02 20.32
C VAL A 122 5.00 25.41 19.73
N SER A 123 5.32 25.50 18.43
CA SER A 123 5.66 26.75 17.76
C SER A 123 4.91 26.89 16.45
N GLU A 124 4.02 27.87 16.35
CA GLU A 124 3.55 28.40 15.06
C GLU A 124 4.59 29.40 14.57
N SER A 125 5.51 28.94 13.73
CA SER A 125 6.33 29.85 12.94
C SER A 125 5.94 29.69 11.48
N ASP A 126 5.31 30.72 10.91
CA ASP A 126 5.19 30.98 9.45
C ASP A 126 6.60 31.20 8.84
N SER A 127 7.53 30.30 9.13
CA SER A 127 8.92 30.34 8.67
C SER A 127 9.07 29.51 7.41
N ASP A 128 9.85 30.00 6.46
CA ASP A 128 10.26 29.26 5.25
C ASP A 128 10.99 27.92 5.54
N ASP A 129 11.22 27.59 6.82
CA ASP A 129 11.86 26.36 7.32
C ASP A 129 10.87 25.24 7.72
N GLU A 130 9.55 25.38 7.50
CA GLU A 130 8.53 24.37 7.87
C GLU A 130 8.76 22.98 7.24
N ASP A 131 9.50 22.91 6.13
CA ASP A 131 9.84 21.66 5.44
C ASP A 131 11.16 21.03 5.93
N ASN A 132 11.81 21.63 6.93
CA ASN A 132 13.05 21.14 7.50
C ASN A 132 12.79 20.17 8.67
N VAL A 133 13.33 18.94 8.58
CA VAL A 133 13.20 17.90 9.62
C VAL A 133 13.63 18.40 11.00
N GLU A 134 14.71 19.20 11.09
CA GLU A 134 15.23 19.67 12.38
C GLU A 134 14.34 20.75 12.99
N HIS A 135 13.74 21.59 12.16
CA HIS A 135 12.72 22.55 12.58
C HIS A 135 11.50 21.81 13.14
N VAL A 136 10.89 20.92 12.35
CA VAL A 136 9.75 20.10 12.80
C VAL A 136 10.06 19.36 14.09
N LEU A 137 11.25 18.75 14.20
CA LEU A 137 11.68 18.03 15.40
C LEU A 137 11.70 18.91 16.65
N SER A 138 12.13 20.17 16.53
CA SER A 138 12.13 21.15 17.60
C SER A 138 10.72 21.63 18.00
N CYS A 139 9.77 21.56 17.08
CA CYS A 139 8.38 21.96 17.29
C CYS A 139 7.51 20.82 17.83
N LEU A 140 7.98 19.56 17.76
CA LEU A 140 7.24 18.40 18.26
C LEU A 140 7.00 18.53 19.76
N PRO A 141 5.79 18.24 20.24
CA PRO A 141 5.50 18.34 21.65
C PRO A 141 6.20 17.22 22.44
N ASP A 142 6.36 17.45 23.73
CA ASP A 142 6.96 16.46 24.64
C ASP A 142 5.99 15.35 25.04
N ASN A 143 4.69 15.60 24.92
CA ASN A 143 3.69 14.58 25.19
C ASN A 143 3.66 13.52 24.09
N ALA A 144 3.55 12.27 24.52
CA ALA A 144 3.54 11.13 23.61
C ALA A 144 2.26 11.00 22.79
N SER A 145 1.14 11.47 23.33
CA SER A 145 -0.20 11.21 22.78
C SER A 145 -0.37 11.71 21.33
N PRO A 146 -0.09 12.99 21.01
CA PRO A 146 -0.33 13.50 19.65
C PRO A 146 0.59 12.84 18.62
N LEU A 147 1.81 12.48 19.04
CA LEU A 147 2.79 11.78 18.20
C LEU A 147 2.29 10.37 17.83
N VAL A 148 1.76 9.63 18.82
CA VAL A 148 1.22 8.28 18.61
C VAL A 148 -0.09 8.33 17.83
N GLU A 149 -0.96 9.30 18.12
CA GLU A 149 -2.21 9.51 17.38
C GLU A 149 -1.92 9.79 15.91
N PHE A 150 -1.01 10.72 15.60
CA PHE A 150 -0.58 10.99 14.23
C PHE A 150 0.04 9.77 13.53
N ALA A 151 0.94 9.08 14.24
CA ALA A 151 1.58 7.88 13.70
C ALA A 151 0.55 6.79 13.36
N ASN A 152 -0.48 6.59 14.18
CA ASN A 152 -1.55 5.62 13.92
C ASN A 152 -2.50 6.07 12.81
N ALA A 153 -2.94 7.33 12.84
CA ALA A 153 -3.89 7.87 11.87
C ALA A 153 -3.32 7.88 10.44
N SER A 154 -2.05 8.28 10.29
CA SER A 154 -1.36 8.27 9.00
C SER A 154 -1.25 6.86 8.40
N GLN A 155 -1.16 5.81 9.22
CA GLN A 155 -1.22 4.42 8.72
C GLN A 155 -2.59 4.05 8.14
N GLY A 156 -3.68 4.61 8.68
CA GLY A 156 -5.02 4.43 8.12
C GLY A 156 -5.12 5.00 6.71
N ILE A 157 -4.64 6.23 6.52
CA ILE A 157 -4.59 6.91 5.21
C ILE A 157 -3.70 6.12 4.22
N LEU A 158 -2.52 5.70 4.67
CA LEU A 158 -1.60 4.91 3.84
C LEU A 158 -2.23 3.57 3.40
N LEU A 159 -2.94 2.88 4.30
CA LEU A 159 -3.68 1.66 3.95
C LEU A 159 -4.74 1.91 2.87
N LEU A 160 -5.46 3.04 2.91
CA LEU A 160 -6.44 3.40 1.89
C LEU A 160 -5.78 3.63 0.53
N LEU A 161 -4.64 4.33 0.48
CA LEU A 161 -3.86 4.53 -0.74
C LEU A 161 -3.38 3.21 -1.34
N MET A 162 -2.82 2.33 -0.50
CA MET A 162 -2.39 1.00 -0.92
C MET A 162 -3.57 0.15 -1.42
N LEU A 163 -4.75 0.28 -0.78
CA LEU A 163 -5.97 -0.41 -1.19
C LEU A 163 -6.47 0.11 -2.56
N LYS A 164 -6.52 1.42 -2.76
CA LYS A 164 -6.88 2.05 -4.05
C LYS A 164 -5.95 1.54 -5.16
N GLN A 165 -4.65 1.58 -4.94
CA GLN A 165 -3.65 1.14 -5.91
C GLN A 165 -3.77 -0.38 -6.19
N HIS A 166 -4.00 -1.17 -5.15
CA HIS A 166 -4.25 -2.61 -5.32
C HIS A 166 -5.50 -2.87 -6.18
N LEU A 167 -6.62 -2.19 -5.90
CA LEU A 167 -7.86 -2.34 -6.68
C LEU A 167 -7.68 -1.89 -8.13
N LYS A 168 -6.97 -0.77 -8.39
CA LYS A 168 -6.58 -0.32 -9.74
C LYS A 168 -5.86 -1.43 -10.49
N ASN A 169 -4.82 -2.00 -9.88
CA ASN A 169 -3.99 -3.04 -10.49
C ASN A 169 -4.73 -4.35 -10.70
N LEU A 170 -5.49 -4.80 -9.70
CA LEU A 170 -6.28 -6.03 -9.71
C LEU A 170 -7.32 -6.03 -10.82
N CYS A 171 -7.99 -4.89 -11.01
CA CYS A 171 -9.09 -4.73 -11.97
C CYS A 171 -8.61 -4.22 -13.33
N GLY A 172 -7.37 -3.72 -13.42
CA GLY A 172 -6.81 -3.15 -14.65
C GLY A 172 -7.52 -1.88 -15.12
N PHE A 173 -7.94 -1.02 -14.19
CA PHE A 173 -8.56 0.26 -14.54
C PHE A 173 -7.50 1.30 -14.93
N SER A 174 -7.83 2.14 -15.90
CA SER A 174 -7.05 3.35 -16.22
C SER A 174 -7.47 4.50 -15.32
N ASP A 175 -6.57 5.46 -15.12
CA ASP A 175 -6.83 6.67 -14.32
C ASP A 175 -8.01 7.47 -14.85
N SER A 176 -8.08 7.68 -16.17
CA SER A 176 -9.22 8.34 -16.82
C SER A 176 -10.56 7.68 -16.50
N LYS A 177 -10.61 6.35 -16.32
CA LYS A 177 -11.84 5.65 -15.97
C LYS A 177 -12.23 5.85 -14.51
N ILE A 178 -11.24 5.91 -13.62
CA ILE A 178 -11.45 6.16 -12.19
C ILE A 178 -11.93 7.60 -12.00
N GLN A 179 -11.28 8.57 -12.65
CA GLN A 179 -11.64 9.99 -12.58
C GLN A 179 -13.04 10.29 -13.14
N LYS A 180 -13.44 9.63 -14.25
CA LYS A 180 -14.76 9.82 -14.85
C LYS A 180 -15.90 9.16 -14.08
N TYR A 181 -15.60 8.27 -13.14
CA TYR A 181 -16.63 7.56 -12.40
C TYR A 181 -17.41 8.53 -11.50
N SER A 182 -18.74 8.45 -11.57
CA SER A 182 -19.62 9.16 -10.63
C SER A 182 -20.66 8.22 -9.99
N PRO A 183 -20.85 8.25 -8.66
CA PRO A 183 -21.86 7.44 -7.97
C PRO A 183 -23.30 7.72 -8.42
N SER A 184 -23.55 8.92 -8.96
CA SER A 184 -24.85 9.41 -9.43
C SER A 184 -25.21 8.86 -10.82
N GLU A 185 -24.24 8.34 -11.57
CA GLU A 185 -24.50 7.72 -12.86
C GLU A 185 -25.37 6.47 -12.74
N SER A 186 -26.07 6.17 -13.84
CA SER A 186 -26.89 4.97 -13.94
C SER A 186 -26.04 3.73 -13.72
N ALA A 187 -26.52 2.80 -12.89
CA ALA A 187 -25.83 1.55 -12.59
C ALA A 187 -25.46 0.76 -13.87
N LYS A 188 -26.25 0.90 -14.94
CA LYS A 188 -26.02 0.25 -16.23
C LYS A 188 -24.69 0.63 -16.91
N VAL A 189 -24.13 1.80 -16.59
CA VAL A 189 -22.86 2.27 -17.21
C VAL A 189 -21.69 1.37 -16.81
N TYR A 190 -21.69 0.88 -15.56
CA TYR A 190 -20.59 0.09 -14.98
C TYR A 190 -20.99 -1.34 -14.60
N ASP A 191 -22.11 -1.86 -15.13
CA ASP A 191 -22.63 -3.21 -14.85
C ASP A 191 -21.85 -4.33 -15.56
N LYS A 192 -20.71 -3.99 -16.17
CA LYS A 192 -19.83 -4.98 -16.82
C LYS A 192 -19.20 -5.88 -15.78
N THR A 193 -19.18 -7.18 -16.05
CA THR A 193 -18.44 -8.15 -15.24
C THR A 193 -16.97 -7.76 -15.12
N ILE A 194 -16.43 -7.87 -13.91
CA ILE A 194 -15.05 -7.51 -13.65
C ILE A 194 -14.09 -8.67 -13.95
N ASN A 195 -13.00 -8.37 -14.65
CA ASN A 195 -11.89 -9.31 -14.85
C ASN A 195 -10.82 -9.01 -13.80
N ARG A 196 -10.42 -10.03 -13.03
CA ARG A 196 -9.37 -9.90 -12.01
C ARG A 196 -8.08 -10.49 -12.54
N LYS A 197 -7.00 -9.72 -12.49
CA LYS A 197 -5.66 -10.22 -12.85
C LYS A 197 -5.18 -11.25 -11.82
N THR A 198 -4.54 -12.32 -12.30
CA THR A 198 -3.93 -13.35 -11.46
C THR A 198 -2.61 -12.87 -10.86
N GLY A 199 -2.26 -13.35 -9.66
CA GLY A 199 -0.97 -13.03 -9.02
C GLY A 199 -0.86 -11.63 -8.43
N VAL A 200 -1.95 -10.86 -8.40
CA VAL A 200 -2.00 -9.54 -7.74
C VAL A 200 -2.53 -9.72 -6.32
N HIS A 201 -1.64 -9.60 -5.33
CA HIS A 201 -1.98 -9.78 -3.92
C HIS A 201 -1.87 -8.47 -3.15
N PHE A 202 -2.82 -8.23 -2.24
CA PHE A 202 -2.75 -7.10 -1.33
C PHE A 202 -1.80 -7.39 -0.18
N HIS A 203 -0.72 -6.62 -0.10
CA HIS A 203 0.30 -6.81 0.91
C HIS A 203 0.89 -5.46 1.35
N PRO A 204 0.27 -4.80 2.35
CA PRO A 204 0.69 -3.48 2.81
C PRO A 204 1.95 -3.57 3.68
N LYS A 205 3.13 -3.68 3.03
CA LYS A 205 4.42 -3.91 3.71
C LYS A 205 4.69 -2.89 4.82
N GLN A 206 4.53 -1.60 4.52
CA GLN A 206 4.81 -0.52 5.47
C GLN A 206 3.96 -0.63 6.73
N THR A 207 2.65 -0.84 6.59
CA THR A 207 1.75 -1.00 7.74
C THR A 207 2.07 -2.28 8.53
N LEU A 208 2.43 -3.37 7.85
CA LEU A 208 2.86 -4.60 8.52
C LEU A 208 4.16 -4.42 9.30
N GLU A 209 5.09 -3.62 8.80
CA GLU A 209 6.33 -3.27 9.50
C GLU A 209 6.07 -2.32 10.66
N PHE A 210 5.20 -1.32 10.48
CA PHE A 210 4.75 -0.42 11.53
C PHE A 210 4.15 -1.20 12.71
N LEU A 211 3.25 -2.14 12.44
CA LEU A 211 2.61 -2.98 13.46
C LEU A 211 3.57 -3.93 14.20
N LYS A 212 4.75 -4.20 13.64
CA LYS A 212 5.80 -4.99 14.31
C LYS A 212 6.68 -4.15 15.23
N ARG A 213 6.65 -2.82 15.11
CA ARG A 213 7.46 -1.92 15.94
C ARG A 213 6.85 -1.79 17.32
N ASP A 214 7.72 -1.80 18.32
CA ASP A 214 7.33 -1.56 19.70
C ASP A 214 7.34 -0.03 19.95
N MET A 215 6.16 0.59 20.06
CA MET A 215 6.01 2.03 20.25
C MET A 215 6.02 2.44 21.74
N VAL A 216 6.41 1.53 22.65
CA VAL A 216 6.31 1.72 24.11
C VAL A 216 7.25 2.79 24.67
N GLN A 217 8.31 3.18 23.95
CA GLN A 217 9.21 4.26 24.38
C GLN A 217 9.45 5.30 23.29
N ILE A 218 8.98 6.52 23.55
CA ILE A 218 9.29 7.68 22.70
C ILE A 218 10.69 8.17 23.06
N ASN A 219 11.66 7.72 22.26
CA ASN A 219 13.01 8.26 22.28
C ASN A 219 13.17 9.36 21.22
N HIS A 220 14.31 10.04 21.25
CA HIS A 220 14.65 11.10 20.29
C HIS A 220 14.65 10.58 18.84
N ASP A 221 15.05 9.32 18.62
CA ASP A 221 15.04 8.69 17.30
C ASP A 221 13.63 8.48 16.74
N LEU A 222 12.67 8.16 17.60
CA LEU A 222 11.25 8.05 17.24
C LEU A 222 10.65 9.41 16.95
N LYS A 223 10.97 10.45 17.74
CA LYS A 223 10.56 11.83 17.43
C LYS A 223 11.08 12.26 16.05
N ARG A 224 12.35 12.03 15.76
CA ARG A 224 12.95 12.31 14.44
C ARG A 224 12.31 11.50 13.31
N THR A 225 11.93 10.25 13.59
CA THR A 225 11.17 9.42 12.65
C THR A 225 9.79 10.01 12.36
N ILE A 226 9.07 10.44 13.38
CA ILE A 226 7.73 11.02 13.25
C ILE A 226 7.80 12.36 12.51
N ALA A 227 8.81 13.19 12.77
CA ALA A 227 9.05 14.42 12.02
C ALA A 227 9.23 14.17 10.52
N LYS A 228 10.02 13.14 10.15
CA LYS A 228 10.15 12.73 8.74
C LYS A 228 8.83 12.23 8.16
N GLN A 229 8.13 11.36 8.90
CA GLN A 229 6.83 10.84 8.48
C GLN A 229 5.81 11.96 8.26
N TYR A 230 5.84 13.01 9.08
CA TYR A 230 5.01 14.20 8.91
C TYR A 230 5.32 14.93 7.61
N LEU A 231 6.59 15.21 7.33
CA LEU A 231 7.02 15.88 6.11
C LEU A 231 6.71 15.06 4.86
N ASP A 232 6.97 13.75 4.90
CA ASP A 232 6.62 12.85 3.82
C ASP A 232 5.10 12.90 3.59
N PHE A 233 4.30 12.79 4.67
CA PHE A 233 2.84 12.85 4.62
C PHE A 233 2.30 14.19 4.12
N LYS A 234 2.96 15.31 4.45
CA LYS A 234 2.63 16.63 3.92
C LYS A 234 2.82 16.66 2.40
N LEU A 235 3.99 16.23 1.94
CA LEU A 235 4.32 16.12 0.50
C LEU A 235 3.33 15.21 -0.25
N LEU A 236 2.91 14.10 0.35
CA LEU A 236 1.87 13.23 -0.21
C LEU A 236 0.55 13.93 -0.43
N MET A 237 0.10 14.68 0.57
CA MET A 237 -1.18 15.36 0.49
C MET A 237 -1.14 16.48 -0.55
N GLU A 238 -0.01 17.17 -0.69
CA GLU A 238 0.24 18.15 -1.76
C GLU A 238 0.15 17.50 -3.15
N HIS A 239 0.80 16.34 -3.37
CA HIS A 239 0.72 15.61 -4.66
C HIS A 239 -0.68 15.03 -4.96
N LEU A 240 -1.53 14.88 -3.95
CA LEU A 240 -2.90 14.39 -4.12
C LEU A 240 -3.90 15.53 -4.36
N ASP A 241 -3.47 16.79 -4.23
CA ASP A 241 -4.32 17.96 -4.44
C ASP A 241 -4.58 18.16 -5.95
N PRO A 242 -5.84 18.13 -6.41
CA PRO A 242 -6.18 18.23 -7.83
C PRO A 242 -5.92 19.62 -8.47
N ASP A 243 -5.56 20.64 -7.70
CA ASP A 243 -5.39 22.02 -8.20
C ASP A 243 -4.01 22.31 -8.83
N GLU A 244 -3.03 21.41 -8.72
CA GLU A 244 -1.76 21.54 -9.46
C GLU A 244 -1.89 20.95 -10.87
N GLU A 245 -1.90 21.82 -11.90
CA GLU A 245 -1.95 21.48 -13.33
C GLU A 245 -0.70 20.72 -13.85
N GLU A 246 0.15 20.16 -12.97
CA GLU A 246 1.42 19.53 -13.35
C GLU A 246 1.35 18.00 -13.49
N GLU A 247 2.16 17.51 -14.43
CA GLU A 247 2.20 16.16 -15.00
C GLU A 247 1.96 15.04 -13.98
N GLU A 248 0.93 14.22 -14.25
CA GLU A 248 0.59 12.94 -13.60
C GLU A 248 1.78 12.28 -12.87
N GLY A 249 2.02 12.70 -11.62
CA GLY A 249 2.86 11.95 -10.69
C GLY A 249 2.12 10.66 -10.41
N ASP A 250 2.59 9.55 -10.98
CA ASP A 250 1.93 8.26 -10.84
C ASP A 250 1.76 8.01 -9.34
N VAL A 251 0.54 7.73 -8.85
CA VAL A 251 0.31 7.39 -7.42
C VAL A 251 1.25 6.25 -6.98
N GLN A 252 1.75 5.48 -7.96
CA GLN A 252 2.81 4.50 -7.83
C GLN A 252 4.16 5.11 -7.41
N ASP A 253 4.59 6.24 -7.98
CA ASP A 253 5.80 6.98 -7.61
C ASP A 253 5.63 7.63 -6.23
N VAL A 254 4.44 8.14 -5.95
CA VAL A 254 4.10 8.69 -4.62
C VAL A 254 4.14 7.59 -3.55
N ILE A 255 3.45 6.46 -3.74
CA ILE A 255 3.57 5.29 -2.84
C ILE A 255 5.01 4.77 -2.79
N ALA A 256 5.76 4.86 -3.90
CA ALA A 256 7.16 4.46 -3.94
C ALA A 256 8.05 5.38 -3.08
N ILE A 257 7.82 6.70 -3.06
CA ILE A 257 8.53 7.64 -2.17
C ILE A 257 8.41 7.20 -0.71
N PHE A 258 7.20 6.88 -0.25
CA PHE A 258 6.99 6.32 1.11
C PHE A 258 7.63 4.93 1.29
N SER A 259 7.74 4.15 0.22
CA SER A 259 8.36 2.82 0.27
C SER A 259 9.88 2.89 0.36
N VAL A 260 10.49 3.99 -0.08
CA VAL A 260 11.93 4.19 -0.21
C VAL A 260 12.59 4.65 1.10
N GLN A 261 11.88 5.23 2.06
CA GLN A 261 12.51 5.79 3.27
C GLN A 261 12.85 4.81 4.40
N TRP A 262 12.52 3.52 4.27
CA TRP A 262 12.66 2.56 5.37
C TRP A 262 13.73 1.49 5.20
N MET A 263 14.47 1.50 4.08
CA MET A 263 15.60 0.60 3.85
C MET A 263 16.92 1.32 4.14
N ALA A 264 17.31 1.33 5.43
CA ALA A 264 18.66 1.56 5.94
C ALA A 264 19.40 2.87 5.56
N GLY A 265 19.56 3.75 6.54
CA GLY A 265 20.64 4.75 6.54
C GLY A 265 20.40 5.97 5.66
N SER A 266 20.92 7.10 6.11
CA SER A 266 20.87 8.41 5.44
C SER A 266 21.29 8.32 3.96
N TYR A 267 20.37 8.61 3.04
CA TYR A 267 20.69 9.20 1.76
C TYR A 267 19.91 10.50 1.60
N SER A 268 20.62 11.62 1.80
CA SER A 268 20.17 12.95 1.43
C SER A 268 20.54 13.19 -0.04
N GLY A 269 19.54 13.36 -0.91
CA GLY A 269 19.74 13.79 -2.30
C GLY A 269 18.46 13.72 -3.11
N THR A 270 18.24 14.71 -3.97
CA THR A 270 17.10 14.72 -4.91
C THR A 270 17.33 13.66 -6.00
N TRP A 271 16.26 13.01 -6.49
CA TRP A 271 16.32 11.97 -7.54
C TRP A 271 17.08 12.41 -8.81
N VAL A 272 17.22 13.72 -9.03
CA VAL A 272 17.93 14.33 -10.16
C VAL A 272 19.46 14.25 -10.01
N GLU A 273 20.00 14.19 -8.79
CA GLU A 273 21.45 14.10 -8.55
C GLU A 273 22.03 12.70 -8.82
N ALA A 274 21.18 11.70 -9.10
CA ALA A 274 21.59 10.35 -9.51
C ALA A 274 22.03 10.25 -10.99
N LYS A 275 22.38 11.37 -11.65
CA LYS A 275 22.93 11.37 -13.00
C LYS A 275 24.26 12.11 -13.10
N ARG A 276 25.27 11.31 -13.48
CA ARG A 276 26.62 11.64 -13.99
C ARG A 276 27.72 11.76 -12.94
N ARG A 277 28.22 10.60 -12.52
CA ARG A 277 29.66 10.36 -12.56
C ARG A 277 29.95 9.09 -13.38
N ASP A 278 30.80 9.25 -14.38
CA ASP A 278 31.45 8.19 -15.17
C ASP A 278 30.61 7.25 -16.06
N GLY A 279 29.55 7.78 -16.68
CA GLY A 279 29.17 7.34 -18.04
C GLY A 279 28.71 5.87 -18.23
N ARG A 280 28.28 5.15 -17.19
CA ARG A 280 27.59 3.84 -17.36
C ARG A 280 26.40 3.70 -16.41
N LYS A 281 25.25 3.27 -16.95
CA LYS A 281 24.06 2.88 -16.18
C LYS A 281 24.28 1.48 -15.58
N THR A 282 24.10 1.32 -14.27
CA THR A 282 24.01 0.01 -13.61
C THR A 282 22.57 -0.27 -13.21
N VAL A 283 22.07 -1.43 -13.62
CA VAL A 283 20.72 -1.95 -13.35
C VAL A 283 20.79 -2.80 -12.07
N PRO A 284 19.92 -2.63 -11.07
CA PRO A 284 19.91 -3.52 -9.91
C PRO A 284 19.15 -4.83 -10.22
N TRP A 285 19.91 -5.92 -10.38
CA TRP A 285 19.46 -7.26 -10.00
C TRP A 285 20.41 -7.74 -8.88
N VAL A 286 19.84 -7.91 -7.69
CA VAL A 286 20.10 -8.98 -6.72
C VAL A 286 21.48 -9.02 -6.04
N ASP A 287 21.54 -8.43 -4.84
CA ASP A 287 22.65 -8.49 -3.86
C ASP A 287 22.88 -9.88 -3.22
N THR A 288 22.57 -10.98 -3.92
CA THR A 288 22.75 -12.36 -3.39
C THR A 288 23.57 -13.29 -4.26
N ILE A 289 24.17 -12.82 -5.36
CA ILE A 289 25.05 -13.65 -6.21
C ILE A 289 26.51 -13.46 -5.80
N LYS A 290 27.19 -14.56 -5.45
CA LYS A 290 28.62 -14.52 -5.09
C LYS A 290 29.47 -14.64 -6.35
N GLU A 291 30.66 -14.06 -6.31
CA GLU A 291 31.62 -13.96 -7.43
C GLU A 291 32.00 -15.34 -8.03
N SER A 292 31.85 -16.42 -7.26
CA SER A 292 32.00 -17.82 -7.71
C SER A 292 30.96 -18.29 -8.73
N ASP A 293 29.79 -17.65 -8.78
CA ASP A 293 28.67 -18.05 -9.65
C ASP A 293 28.81 -17.49 -11.08
N ILE A 294 29.74 -16.55 -11.28
CA ILE A 294 29.93 -15.81 -12.53
C ILE A 294 31.02 -16.44 -13.41
N ILE A 295 31.85 -17.32 -12.85
CA ILE A 295 32.93 -18.02 -13.57
C ILE A 295 32.44 -19.38 -14.07
N TYR A 296 31.34 -19.43 -14.82
CA TYR A 296 31.17 -20.39 -15.92
C TYR A 296 30.23 -19.74 -16.94
N LYS A 297 30.85 -18.86 -17.73
CA LYS A 297 30.24 -17.85 -18.59
C LYS A 297 29.15 -18.40 -19.52
N LYS A 298 27.95 -17.83 -19.33
CA LYS A 298 27.18 -17.06 -20.32
C LYS A 298 26.97 -17.69 -21.70
N ILE A 299 25.79 -18.27 -21.88
CA ILE A 299 25.00 -18.03 -23.09
C ILE A 299 23.71 -17.32 -22.64
N ALA A 300 23.59 -16.03 -22.95
CA ALA A 300 22.37 -15.28 -22.74
C ALA A 300 21.41 -15.55 -23.91
N LEU A 301 20.34 -16.29 -23.65
CA LEU A 301 19.20 -16.41 -24.54
C LEU A 301 18.25 -15.24 -24.27
N THR A 302 18.17 -14.29 -25.22
CA THR A 302 17.12 -13.27 -25.26
C THR A 302 15.99 -13.74 -26.17
N SER A 303 14.78 -13.19 -26.00
CA SER A 303 13.58 -13.50 -26.81
C SER A 303 13.72 -13.24 -28.32
N ALA A 304 14.82 -12.59 -28.75
CA ALA A 304 15.17 -12.37 -30.15
C ALA A 304 16.01 -13.50 -30.77
N ASN A 305 16.59 -14.41 -29.97
CA ASN A 305 17.41 -15.50 -30.47
C ASN A 305 16.53 -16.74 -30.68
N LYS A 306 16.12 -17.02 -31.93
CA LYS A 306 15.55 -18.34 -32.25
C LYS A 306 16.58 -19.40 -31.89
N LEU A 307 16.17 -20.36 -31.06
CA LEU A 307 16.97 -21.54 -30.70
C LEU A 307 17.28 -22.32 -31.99
N THR A 308 18.42 -22.05 -32.61
CA THR A 308 18.80 -22.78 -33.83
C THR A 308 19.21 -24.20 -33.47
N ASN A 309 18.96 -25.15 -34.37
CA ASN A 309 19.35 -26.55 -34.18
C ASN A 309 20.85 -26.70 -33.84
N LYS A 310 21.68 -25.80 -34.37
CA LYS A 310 23.13 -25.76 -34.10
C LYS A 310 23.45 -25.45 -32.64
N ILE A 311 22.77 -24.48 -32.02
CA ILE A 311 22.96 -24.14 -30.59
C ILE A 311 22.46 -25.26 -29.69
N SER A 312 21.35 -25.91 -30.06
CA SER A 312 20.80 -27.04 -29.30
C SER A 312 21.70 -28.28 -29.34
N GLN A 313 22.33 -28.57 -30.47
CA GLN A 313 23.28 -29.68 -30.59
C GLN A 313 24.56 -29.42 -29.80
N THR A 314 25.09 -28.19 -29.81
CA THR A 314 26.27 -27.80 -29.00
C THR A 314 26.01 -27.91 -27.50
N LEU A 315 24.81 -27.54 -27.04
CA LEU A 315 24.44 -27.69 -25.62
C LEU A 315 24.30 -29.16 -25.23
N ARG A 316 23.74 -30.02 -26.10
CA ARG A 316 23.63 -31.47 -25.83
C ARG A 316 24.99 -32.16 -25.78
N SER A 317 25.94 -31.80 -26.64
CA SER A 317 27.29 -32.40 -26.60
C SER A 317 28.08 -31.99 -25.37
N LEU A 318 27.91 -30.75 -24.89
CA LEU A 318 28.55 -30.26 -23.66
C LEU A 318 28.03 -30.95 -22.39
N TYR A 319 26.74 -31.29 -22.35
CA TYR A 319 26.17 -32.05 -21.22
C TYR A 319 26.50 -33.55 -21.28
N ALA A 320 26.51 -34.16 -22.48
CA ALA A 320 26.89 -35.56 -22.64
C ALA A 320 28.37 -35.85 -22.27
N ALA A 321 29.26 -34.86 -22.40
CA ALA A 321 30.66 -34.98 -21.97
C ALA A 321 30.85 -34.99 -20.45
N LYS A 322 29.87 -34.51 -19.68
CA LYS A 322 29.96 -34.42 -18.20
C LYS A 322 29.60 -35.72 -17.50
N ASP A 323 28.73 -36.55 -18.07
CA ASP A 323 28.38 -37.87 -17.52
C ASP A 323 29.49 -38.92 -17.70
N GLY A 324 30.54 -38.62 -18.48
CA GLY A 324 31.71 -39.48 -18.66
C GLY A 324 32.88 -39.23 -17.70
N THR A 325 32.79 -38.25 -16.80
CA THR A 325 33.87 -37.89 -15.86
C THR A 325 33.35 -37.86 -14.41
N SER A 326 32.73 -38.97 -14.01
CA SER A 326 32.58 -39.35 -12.61
C SER A 326 33.03 -40.79 -12.44
N SER A 327 34.35 -40.97 -12.33
CA SER A 327 35.06 -42.08 -11.68
C SER A 327 36.42 -41.56 -11.25
#